data_AF-A0A3D5MG90-F1
#
_entry.id   AF-A0A3D5MG90-F1
#
_cell.length_a   1.000
_cell.length_b   1.000
_cell.length_c   1.000
_cell.angle_alpha   90.00
_cell.angle_beta   90.00
_cell.angle_gamma   90.00
#
_symmetry.space_group_name_H-M   'P 1'
#
loop_
_entity.id
_entity.type
_entity.pdbx_description
1 polymer ?
#
loop_
_entity_poly.entity_id
_entity_poly.type
_entity_poly.pdbx_seq_one_letter_code
_entity_poly.pdbx_strand_id
1 'polypeptide(L)'
;MIDAFRHSALVRALYRLVRHFRGAKVRVPKPITEYETYTLEDPDRPGVEILVAEVPDGLSTTHEARHQYDDRSVAVPHGMGSIWFTVIGPRQVVMAHATFGGDQGKVQCCTIEVEPAFRKQGLATLLYLLASDTFAAPVIPSDNRTAHAIAFWNGRTEISA
;
A
#
# COMPACT_ATOMS: atom_id res chain seq x y z
N MET A 1 -8.92 -10.53 33.59
CA MET A 1 -8.24 -9.44 32.85
C MET A 1 -8.42 -9.75 31.37
N ILE A 2 -9.67 -9.63 30.90
CA ILE A 2 -10.19 -8.57 30.00
C ILE A 2 -9.57 -8.63 28.60
N ASP A 3 -10.30 -9.35 27.74
CA ASP A 3 -10.52 -9.22 26.29
C ASP A 3 -9.36 -8.88 25.35
N ALA A 4 -8.77 -9.93 24.76
CA ALA A 4 -7.90 -9.87 23.58
C ALA A 4 -8.59 -10.36 22.29
N PHE A 5 -9.93 -10.42 22.23
CA PHE A 5 -10.65 -11.13 21.15
C PHE A 5 -11.70 -10.30 20.39
N ARG A 6 -11.45 -9.01 20.16
CA ARG A 6 -12.36 -8.13 19.40
C ARG A 6 -11.79 -7.41 18.16
N HIS A 7 -10.60 -7.77 17.68
CA HIS A 7 -10.02 -7.12 16.49
C HIS A 7 -10.20 -7.87 15.15
N SER A 8 -10.68 -9.12 15.15
CA SER A 8 -10.78 -9.94 13.92
C SER A 8 -12.04 -9.68 13.07
N ALA A 9 -13.16 -9.30 13.69
CA ALA A 9 -14.44 -9.17 12.98
C ALA A 9 -14.55 -7.87 12.18
N LEU A 10 -13.94 -6.77 12.64
CA LEU A 10 -13.95 -5.46 11.98
C LEU A 10 -13.08 -5.43 10.72
N VAL A 11 -11.91 -6.09 10.75
CA VAL A 11 -11.01 -6.21 9.59
C VAL A 11 -11.65 -7.06 8.48
N ARG A 12 -12.31 -8.16 8.84
CA ARG A 12 -13.06 -9.00 7.90
C ARG A 12 -14.33 -8.30 7.38
N ALA A 13 -14.96 -7.44 8.17
CA ALA A 13 -16.10 -6.64 7.75
C ALA A 13 -15.70 -5.52 6.77
N LEU A 14 -14.55 -4.86 6.98
CA LEU A 14 -13.99 -3.91 6.01
C LEU A 14 -13.70 -4.60 4.67
N TYR A 15 -13.02 -5.75 4.68
CA TYR A 15 -12.70 -6.49 3.46
C TYR A 15 -13.94 -7.00 2.69
N ARG A 16 -15.01 -7.38 3.39
CA ARG A 16 -16.29 -7.80 2.75
C ARG A 16 -17.10 -6.61 2.24
N LEU A 17 -17.01 -5.44 2.86
CA LEU A 17 -17.67 -4.23 2.37
C LEU A 17 -17.01 -3.74 1.06
N VAL A 18 -15.69 -3.89 0.94
CA VAL A 18 -14.91 -3.50 -0.26
C VAL A 18 -15.30 -4.33 -1.50
N ARG A 19 -15.62 -5.62 -1.36
CA ARG A 19 -16.03 -6.46 -2.50
C ARG A 19 -17.49 -6.28 -2.97
N HIS A 20 -18.34 -5.51 -2.27
CA HIS A 20 -19.78 -5.48 -2.56
C HIS A 20 -20.32 -4.21 -3.23
N PHE A 21 -19.52 -3.15 -3.43
CA PHE A 21 -19.97 -1.95 -4.14
C PHE A 21 -19.61 -1.98 -5.63
N ARG A 22 -20.27 -2.87 -6.39
CA ARG A 22 -20.45 -2.70 -7.83
C ARG A 22 -21.44 -1.55 -8.09
N GLY A 23 -20.91 -0.35 -8.14
CA GLY A 23 -21.56 0.85 -8.63
C GLY A 23 -20.50 1.92 -8.75
N ALA A 24 -20.37 2.55 -9.93
CA ALA A 24 -19.42 3.62 -10.18
C ALA A 24 -19.76 4.85 -9.32
N LYS A 25 -19.45 4.79 -8.03
CA LYS A 25 -19.34 5.98 -7.19
C LYS A 25 -18.04 6.65 -7.61
N VAL A 26 -18.12 7.93 -7.93
CA VAL A 26 -16.94 8.78 -8.07
C VAL A 26 -16.15 8.63 -6.77
N ARG A 27 -15.04 7.88 -6.81
CA ARG A 27 -14.13 7.77 -5.67
C ARG A 27 -13.45 9.13 -5.55
N VAL A 28 -13.79 9.87 -4.51
CA VAL A 28 -13.12 11.13 -4.19
C VAL A 28 -11.75 10.74 -3.63
N PRO A 29 -10.63 11.22 -4.21
CA PRO A 29 -9.31 10.89 -3.71
C PRO A 29 -9.19 11.25 -2.22
N LYS A 30 -8.65 10.32 -1.42
CA LYS A 30 -8.51 10.43 0.03
C LYS A 30 -7.04 10.74 0.36
N PRO A 31 -6.71 11.95 0.84
CA PRO A 31 -5.37 12.23 1.35
C PRO A 31 -5.13 11.56 2.71
N ILE A 32 -3.88 11.21 2.98
CA ILE A 32 -3.39 10.79 4.29
C ILE A 32 -3.06 12.06 5.07
N THR A 33 -3.77 12.29 6.18
CA THR A 33 -3.62 13.51 6.99
C THR A 33 -2.93 13.27 8.32
N GLU A 34 -2.80 12.02 8.74
CA GLU A 34 -2.20 11.61 10.01
C GLU A 34 -1.25 10.43 9.77
N TYR A 35 -0.23 10.33 10.61
CA TYR A 35 0.66 9.16 10.59
C TYR A 35 -0.03 7.99 11.28
N GLU A 36 -0.17 6.88 10.59
CA GLU A 36 -0.76 5.66 11.13
C GLU A 36 0.05 4.42 10.72
N THR A 37 0.13 3.45 11.63
CA THR A 37 0.63 2.10 11.31
C THR A 37 -0.37 1.04 11.72
N TYR A 38 -0.51 0.03 10.88
CA TYR A 38 -1.39 -1.09 11.14
C TYR A 38 -0.98 -2.31 10.31
N THR A 39 -1.55 -3.47 10.66
CA THR A 39 -1.28 -4.74 9.99
C THR A 39 -2.54 -5.25 9.32
N LEU A 40 -2.41 -5.69 8.07
CA LEU A 40 -3.43 -6.43 7.34
C LEU A 40 -3.00 -7.89 7.21
N GLU A 41 -3.96 -8.81 7.29
CA GLU A 41 -3.74 -10.20 6.88
C GLU A 41 -4.07 -10.34 5.39
N ASP A 42 -3.25 -11.08 4.65
CA ASP A 42 -3.58 -11.46 3.28
C ASP A 42 -4.60 -12.60 3.29
N PRO A 43 -5.85 -12.37 2.86
CA PRO A 43 -6.91 -13.38 2.92
C PRO A 43 -6.64 -14.57 1.99
N ASP A 44 -5.85 -14.38 0.94
CA ASP A 44 -5.53 -15.41 -0.04
C ASP A 44 -4.25 -16.18 0.34
N ARG A 45 -3.48 -15.70 1.33
CA ARG A 45 -2.23 -16.32 1.81
C ARG A 45 -2.19 -16.38 3.35
N PRO A 46 -2.73 -17.45 3.96
CA PRO A 46 -2.71 -17.61 5.41
C PRO A 46 -1.31 -17.50 6.02
N GLY A 47 -1.17 -16.68 7.06
CA GLY A 47 0.10 -16.42 7.73
C GLY A 47 1.01 -15.41 7.01
N VAL A 48 0.50 -14.72 5.98
CA VAL A 48 1.12 -13.53 5.40
C VAL A 48 0.47 -12.27 5.98
N GLU A 49 1.29 -11.41 6.54
CA GLU A 49 0.93 -10.11 7.11
C GLU A 49 1.51 -8.99 6.25
N ILE A 50 0.79 -7.87 6.18
CA ILE A 50 1.22 -6.67 5.47
C ILE A 50 1.22 -5.54 6.50
N LEU A 51 2.41 -5.12 6.90
CA LEU A 51 2.59 -3.92 7.70
C LEU A 51 2.43 -2.72 6.78
N VAL A 52 1.57 -1.80 7.18
CA VAL A 52 1.28 -0.56 6.47
C VAL A 52 1.72 0.61 7.35
N ALA A 53 2.45 1.55 6.76
CA ALA A 53 2.69 2.86 7.35
C ALA A 53 2.16 3.94 6.39
N GLU A 54 1.11 4.64 6.81
CA GLU A 54 0.57 5.80 6.14
C GLU A 54 1.24 7.05 6.70
N VAL A 55 1.83 7.88 5.85
CA VAL A 55 2.56 9.09 6.26
C VAL A 55 2.00 10.30 5.53
N PRO A 56 1.57 11.36 6.24
CA PRO A 56 1.12 12.59 5.60
C PRO A 56 2.29 13.30 4.92
N ASP A 57 1.98 14.11 3.92
CA ASP A 57 2.97 15.02 3.32
C ASP A 57 3.44 16.03 4.37
N GLY A 58 4.75 16.28 4.42
CA GLY A 58 5.33 17.28 5.32
C GLY A 58 5.30 16.91 6.79
N LEU A 59 5.47 15.61 7.13
CA LEU A 59 5.57 15.15 8.52
C LEU A 59 6.57 16.00 9.34
N SER A 60 6.35 16.24 10.63
CA SER A 60 7.29 17.05 11.42
C SER A 60 8.72 16.50 11.36
N THR A 61 9.73 17.35 11.20
CA THR A 61 11.15 16.94 11.12
C THR A 61 11.65 16.25 12.38
N THR A 62 10.98 16.45 13.51
CA THR A 62 11.27 15.81 14.80
C THR A 62 10.43 14.56 15.06
N HIS A 63 9.56 14.16 14.13
CA HIS A 63 8.70 13.00 14.30
C HIS A 63 9.53 11.71 14.26
N GLU A 64 9.37 10.83 15.25
CA GLU A 64 10.17 9.60 15.40
C GLU A 64 10.04 8.65 14.20
N ALA A 65 8.86 8.61 13.57
CA ALA A 65 8.62 7.78 12.39
C ALA A 65 9.57 8.07 11.23
N ARG A 66 10.16 9.27 11.15
CA ARG A 66 11.12 9.64 10.09
C ARG A 66 12.36 8.77 10.06
N HIS A 67 12.70 8.08 11.14
CA HIS A 67 13.80 7.11 11.14
C HIS A 67 13.55 5.91 10.21
N GLN A 68 12.29 5.59 9.94
CA GLN A 68 11.88 4.44 9.14
C GLN A 68 11.06 4.84 7.90
N TYR A 69 10.23 5.87 8.02
CA TYR A 69 9.27 6.32 7.01
C TYR A 69 9.42 7.83 6.79
N ASP A 70 10.44 8.21 6.02
CA ASP A 70 10.70 9.61 5.65
C ASP A 70 10.06 9.94 4.29
N ASP A 71 8.96 10.70 4.30
CA ASP A 71 8.28 11.24 3.10
C ASP A 71 9.25 11.96 2.14
N ARG A 72 10.30 12.60 2.65
CA ARG A 72 11.29 13.30 1.81
C ARG A 72 12.13 12.36 0.94
N SER A 73 12.13 11.06 1.26
CA SER A 73 12.82 10.04 0.46
C SER A 73 11.97 9.53 -0.71
N VAL A 74 10.70 9.91 -0.80
CA VAL A 74 9.77 9.50 -1.85
C VAL A 74 10.00 10.35 -3.10
N ALA A 75 10.59 9.73 -4.13
CA ALA A 75 11.01 10.40 -5.36
C ALA A 75 9.89 10.59 -6.42
N VAL A 76 8.65 10.20 -6.09
CA VAL A 76 7.44 10.45 -6.91
C VAL A 76 6.58 11.52 -6.22
N PRO A 77 5.69 12.22 -6.94
CA PRO A 77 4.74 13.14 -6.33
C PRO A 77 3.93 12.49 -5.19
N HIS A 78 3.83 13.18 -4.06
CA HIS A 78 3.24 12.66 -2.82
C HIS A 78 2.49 13.73 -2.00
N GLY A 79 1.94 14.76 -2.65
CA GLY A 79 1.22 15.85 -1.96
C GLY A 79 -0.06 15.44 -1.22
N MET A 80 -0.55 14.21 -1.45
CA MET A 80 -1.62 13.60 -0.67
C MET A 80 -1.12 12.64 0.43
N GLY A 81 0.20 12.50 0.58
CA GLY A 81 0.85 11.56 1.49
C GLY A 81 1.55 10.39 0.76
N SER A 82 2.15 9.54 1.57
CA SER A 82 2.95 8.39 1.14
C SER A 82 2.59 7.13 1.95
N ILE A 83 2.80 5.96 1.36
CA ILE A 83 2.54 4.67 2.02
C ILE A 83 3.77 3.77 1.88
N TRP A 84 4.14 3.12 2.96
CA TRP A 84 5.10 2.01 2.98
C TRP A 84 4.38 0.72 3.30
N PHE A 85 4.75 -0.32 2.55
CA PHE A 85 4.31 -1.68 2.78
C PHE A 85 5.50 -2.58 3.05
N THR A 86 5.39 -3.41 4.08
CA THR A 86 6.28 -4.56 4.34
C THR A 86 5.44 -5.82 4.40
N VAL A 87 5.68 -6.75 3.48
CA VAL A 87 5.00 -8.05 3.46
C VAL A 87 5.84 -9.06 4.21
N ILE A 88 5.28 -9.65 5.27
CA ILE A 88 5.92 -10.61 6.14
C ILE A 88 5.19 -11.95 6.01
N GLY A 89 5.92 -12.96 5.55
CA GLY A 89 5.40 -14.32 5.44
C GLY A 89 5.57 -15.13 6.73
N PRO A 90 5.16 -16.42 6.69
CA PRO A 90 5.35 -17.33 7.80
C PRO A 90 6.81 -17.36 8.27
N ARG A 91 7.00 -17.47 9.60
CA ARG A 91 8.32 -17.44 10.25
C ARG A 91 9.08 -16.11 10.10
N GLN A 92 8.35 -15.00 9.95
CA GLN A 92 8.92 -13.65 9.92
C GLN A 92 9.87 -13.40 8.74
N VAL A 93 9.63 -14.09 7.62
CA VAL A 93 10.40 -13.89 6.39
C VAL A 93 9.82 -12.69 5.66
N VAL A 94 10.64 -11.67 5.43
CA VAL A 94 10.22 -10.54 4.60
C VAL A 94 10.14 -10.99 3.15
N MET A 95 8.99 -10.77 2.52
CA MET A 95 8.69 -11.23 1.15
C MET A 95 8.73 -10.09 0.14
N ALA A 96 8.36 -8.88 0.56
CA ALA A 96 8.33 -7.70 -0.32
C ALA A 96 8.33 -6.40 0.49
N HIS A 97 8.82 -5.34 -0.15
CA HIS A 97 8.64 -3.95 0.27
C HIS A 97 8.10 -3.11 -0.87
N ALA A 98 7.30 -2.11 -0.56
CA ALA A 98 6.93 -1.10 -1.55
C ALA A 98 6.70 0.26 -0.90
N THR A 99 6.97 1.31 -1.66
CA THR A 99 6.68 2.69 -1.29
C THR A 99 5.90 3.37 -2.41
N PHE A 100 4.84 4.08 -2.04
CA PHE A 100 3.95 4.79 -2.96
C PHE A 100 3.79 6.24 -2.52
N GLY A 101 3.63 7.15 -3.48
CA GLY A 101 3.22 8.53 -3.26
C GLY A 101 1.89 8.81 -3.97
N GLY A 102 0.98 9.50 -3.29
CA GLY A 102 -0.29 9.96 -3.86
C GLY A 102 -0.22 11.46 -4.15
N ASP A 103 -0.66 11.89 -5.34
CA ASP A 103 -0.76 13.30 -5.69
C ASP A 103 -1.85 13.55 -6.73
N GLN A 104 -2.55 14.69 -6.61
CA GLN A 104 -3.56 15.16 -7.58
C GLN A 104 -4.56 14.08 -8.04
N GLY A 105 -4.98 13.19 -7.14
CA GLY A 105 -5.92 12.12 -7.45
C GLY A 105 -5.33 10.95 -8.25
N LYS A 106 -4.01 10.77 -8.21
CA LYS A 106 -3.29 9.63 -8.79
C LYS A 106 -2.28 9.12 -7.78
N VAL A 107 -1.87 7.87 -7.94
CA VAL A 107 -0.83 7.25 -7.11
C VAL A 107 0.29 6.77 -8.02
N GLN A 108 1.53 6.86 -7.55
CA GLN A 108 2.71 6.34 -8.24
C GLN A 108 3.54 5.48 -7.29
N CYS A 109 4.06 4.38 -7.83
CA CYS A 109 5.03 3.55 -7.12
C CYS A 109 6.39 4.22 -7.17
N CYS A 110 6.96 4.50 -6.00
CA CYS A 110 8.33 5.00 -5.86
C CYS A 110 9.32 3.85 -5.96
N THR A 111 9.13 2.83 -5.12
CA THR A 111 9.96 1.63 -5.07
C THR A 111 9.06 0.42 -4.86
N ILE A 112 9.43 -0.70 -5.47
CA ILE A 112 8.83 -1.99 -5.17
C ILE A 112 9.86 -3.08 -5.39
N GLU A 113 10.05 -3.88 -4.35
CA GLU A 113 10.94 -5.02 -4.36
C GLU A 113 10.18 -6.24 -3.85
N VAL A 114 10.20 -7.30 -4.65
CA VAL A 114 9.68 -8.61 -4.25
C VAL A 114 10.85 -9.57 -4.29
N GLU A 115 11.08 -10.24 -3.18
CA GLU A 115 12.14 -11.25 -3.04
C GLU A 115 12.00 -12.31 -4.14
N PRO A 116 13.10 -12.74 -4.80
CA PRO A 116 13.04 -13.63 -5.96
C PRO A 116 12.20 -14.89 -5.77
N ALA A 117 12.24 -15.49 -4.58
CA ALA A 117 11.46 -16.68 -4.23
C ALA A 117 9.94 -16.45 -4.22
N PHE A 118 9.49 -15.21 -4.06
CA PHE A 118 8.07 -14.84 -3.95
C PHE A 118 7.56 -14.04 -5.16
N ARG A 119 8.39 -13.86 -6.19
CA ARG A 119 7.98 -13.22 -7.45
C ARG A 119 6.95 -14.07 -8.20
N LYS A 120 6.17 -13.40 -9.06
CA LYS A 120 5.09 -14.00 -9.88
C LYS A 120 3.95 -14.63 -9.06
N GLN A 121 3.88 -14.36 -7.76
CA GLN A 121 2.80 -14.83 -6.90
C GLN A 121 1.72 -13.76 -6.66
N GLY A 122 1.74 -12.63 -7.38
CA GLY A 122 0.71 -11.59 -7.25
C GLY A 122 0.92 -10.57 -6.13
N LEU A 123 2.00 -10.66 -5.35
CA LEU A 123 2.30 -9.70 -4.27
C LEU A 123 2.38 -8.25 -4.76
N ALA A 124 3.10 -8.00 -5.86
CA ALA A 124 3.17 -6.65 -6.40
C ALA A 124 1.78 -6.10 -6.75
N THR A 125 0.97 -6.89 -7.46
CA THR A 125 -0.41 -6.52 -7.80
C THR A 125 -1.24 -6.21 -6.55
N LEU A 126 -1.12 -7.01 -5.49
CA LEU A 126 -1.80 -6.75 -4.22
C LEU A 126 -1.40 -5.39 -3.63
N LEU A 127 -0.11 -5.07 -3.57
CA LEU A 127 0.37 -3.79 -3.05
C LEU A 127 -0.12 -2.60 -3.90
N TYR A 128 -0.16 -2.74 -5.23
CA TYR A 128 -0.76 -1.73 -6.11
C TYR A 128 -2.26 -1.53 -5.83
N LEU A 129 -3.02 -2.61 -5.62
CA LEU A 129 -4.44 -2.53 -5.30
C LEU A 129 -4.68 -1.88 -3.94
N LEU A 130 -3.88 -2.22 -2.93
CA LEU A 130 -3.95 -1.61 -1.59
C LEU A 130 -3.64 -0.11 -1.66
N ALA A 131 -2.58 0.30 -2.37
CA ALA A 131 -2.26 1.71 -2.56
C ALA A 131 -3.41 2.46 -3.27
N SER A 132 -4.03 1.85 -4.29
CA SER A 132 -5.19 2.44 -4.96
C SER A 132 -6.38 2.62 -4.02
N ASP A 133 -6.66 1.62 -3.19
CA ASP A 133 -7.78 1.65 -2.26
C ASP A 133 -7.57 2.69 -1.15
N THR A 134 -6.36 2.76 -0.56
CA THR A 134 -6.02 3.72 0.50
C THR A 134 -6.21 5.16 0.03
N PHE A 135 -5.68 5.53 -1.13
CA PHE A 135 -5.83 6.88 -1.67
C PHE A 135 -7.17 7.12 -2.40
N ALA A 136 -8.01 6.09 -2.53
CA ALA A 136 -9.21 6.11 -3.37
C ALA A 136 -8.93 6.67 -4.79
N ALA A 137 -7.78 6.31 -5.36
CA ALA A 137 -7.25 6.86 -6.61
C ALA A 137 -6.55 5.76 -7.45
N PRO A 138 -6.51 5.88 -8.78
CA PRO A 138 -5.79 4.93 -9.62
C PRO A 138 -4.28 5.01 -9.39
N VAL A 139 -3.60 3.87 -9.35
CA VAL A 139 -2.14 3.84 -9.46
C VAL A 139 -1.76 3.84 -10.94
N ILE A 140 -0.89 4.76 -11.33
CA ILE A 140 -0.34 4.86 -12.68
C ILE A 140 1.16 4.51 -12.67
N PRO A 141 1.74 4.13 -13.82
CA PRO A 141 3.18 3.94 -13.93
C PRO A 141 3.92 5.22 -13.53
N SER A 142 4.98 5.08 -12.72
CA SER A 142 5.94 6.16 -12.48
C SER A 142 6.94 6.24 -13.64
N ASP A 143 7.66 7.36 -13.76
CA ASP A 143 8.73 7.47 -14.76
C ASP A 143 9.99 6.70 -14.35
N ASN A 144 10.15 6.42 -13.05
CA ASN A 144 11.26 5.64 -12.50
C ASN A 144 10.98 4.13 -12.57
N ARG A 145 11.10 3.55 -13.78
CA ARG A 145 10.81 2.13 -14.02
C ARG A 145 12.08 1.31 -14.25
N THR A 146 12.29 0.32 -13.39
CA THR A 146 13.23 -0.79 -13.67
C THR A 146 12.69 -1.68 -14.79
N ALA A 147 13.54 -2.52 -15.41
CA ALA A 147 13.11 -3.47 -16.44
C ALA A 147 11.98 -4.41 -15.95
N HIS A 148 12.01 -4.80 -14.68
CA HIS A 148 10.94 -5.58 -14.05
C HIS A 148 9.64 -4.78 -13.92
N ALA A 149 9.70 -3.49 -13.58
CA ALA A 149 8.53 -2.63 -13.55
C ALA A 149 7.93 -2.44 -14.96
N ILE A 150 8.76 -2.28 -16.00
CA ILE A 150 8.30 -2.21 -17.40
C ILE A 150 7.54 -3.48 -17.77
N ALA A 151 8.11 -4.66 -17.48
CA ALA A 151 7.47 -5.94 -17.75
C ALA A 151 6.22 -6.18 -16.90
N PHE A 152 6.16 -5.64 -15.68
CA PHE A 152 4.96 -5.69 -14.86
C PHE A 152 3.84 -4.85 -15.46
N TRP A 153 4.13 -3.63 -15.90
CA TRP A 153 3.12 -2.75 -16.47
C TRP A 153 2.67 -3.22 -17.85
N ASN A 154 3.54 -3.70 -18.74
CA ASN A 154 3.23 -4.37 -20.03
C ASN A 154 1.91 -3.92 -20.71
N GLY A 155 1.80 -2.63 -21.03
CA GLY A 155 0.62 -2.06 -21.70
C GLY A 155 -0.55 -1.65 -20.80
N ARG A 156 -0.49 -1.95 -19.49
CA ARG A 156 -1.40 -1.40 -18.48
C ARG A 156 -1.07 0.08 -18.26
N THR A 157 -2.11 0.90 -18.26
CA THR A 157 -2.00 2.35 -18.03
C THR A 157 -2.37 2.73 -16.60
N GLU A 158 -3.14 1.90 -15.90
CA GLU A 158 -3.56 2.11 -14.51
C GLU A 158 -3.91 0.78 -13.82
N ILE A 159 -3.88 0.79 -12.48
CA ILE A 159 -4.40 -0.24 -11.59
C ILE A 159 -5.32 0.45 -10.57
N SER A 160 -6.55 -0.05 -10.44
CA SER A 160 -7.58 0.50 -9.56
C SER A 160 -8.29 -0.62 -8.78
N ALA A 161 -8.58 -0.40 -7.49
CA ALA A 161 -9.32 -1.32 -6.63
C ALA A 161 -10.85 -1.24 -6.79
#